data_AF-A0A6B3G7F4-F1
#
_entry.id   AF-A0A6B3G7F4-F1
#
_cell.length_a   1.000
_cell.length_b   1.000
_cell.length_c   1.000
_cell.angle_alpha   90.00
_cell.angle_beta   90.00
_cell.angle_gamma   90.00
#
_symmetry.space_group_name_H-M   'P 1'
#
loop_
_entity.id
_entity.type
_entity.pdbx_description
1 polymer ?
#
loop_
_entity_poly.entity_id
_entity_poly.type
_entity_poly.pdbx_seq_one_letter_code
_entity_poly.pdbx_strand_id
1 'polypeptide(L)'
;AYFSPEFGVTAALPQYSGGLGILAGDHLKAASDLGVPLIGVGLLYRHGYFRQTLSREGWQQEHYPVLDPNELPLDLVREADGTPARVVLALPGGRSLHACIWLARVGRVPLLLLDSDVEENAPGERDVTDRLYGGGSDHRLLQEMLLGIGGVRAVRTWCRLTGTPEPEVFHTNEGHAGFLGLERIRELIPTGIDFEAALEVVRAGTVFTTHTPVPAGIDRFDRGLVARHFGDEGELPGVPVEKILPLGTETYPGGEPELFNMAVMGLRLAQRANGVSTLHGAVSREMFSGLWPGFDPAEVPITSVTNGVHAPTWVAPEVFRLGAGQVGEGRAHQVLAGGPVADEASAQTGTPRRWDAVTGIGDQEIWDLRRDLRGQLVTEVRRRLYASWRRRGAGTAELGWIDGVLDPDILTIGFARRVPSYKRLTLMLRDRDRL
;
A
#
# COMPACT_ATOMS: atom_id res chain seq x y z
N ALA A 1 -2.98 8.83 -10.92
CA ALA A 1 -2.93 7.37 -10.66
C ALA A 1 -2.06 7.10 -9.43
N TYR A 2 -2.49 6.16 -8.59
CA TYR A 2 -1.86 5.83 -7.32
C TYR A 2 -1.33 4.39 -7.36
N PHE A 3 -0.01 4.24 -7.30
CA PHE A 3 0.69 2.97 -7.47
C PHE A 3 1.14 2.46 -6.11
N SER A 4 0.80 1.21 -5.80
CA SER A 4 1.19 0.55 -4.55
C SER A 4 1.40 -0.94 -4.79
N PRO A 5 2.40 -1.58 -4.17
CA PRO A 5 2.57 -3.02 -4.27
C PRO A 5 1.49 -3.78 -3.49
N GLU A 6 0.75 -3.14 -2.59
CA GLU A 6 -0.32 -3.76 -1.80
C GLU A 6 -1.55 -2.86 -1.63
N PHE A 7 -2.73 -3.47 -1.54
CA PHE A 7 -4.03 -2.83 -1.28
C PHE A 7 -4.89 -3.66 -0.31
N GLY A 8 -5.11 -3.10 0.88
CA GLY A 8 -5.96 -3.65 1.93
C GLY A 8 -7.39 -3.16 1.84
N VAL A 9 -8.13 -3.61 0.81
CA VAL A 9 -9.50 -3.13 0.54
C VAL A 9 -10.52 -3.91 1.38
N THR A 10 -10.52 -5.23 1.26
CA THR A 10 -11.47 -6.15 1.90
C THR A 10 -10.82 -7.50 2.15
N ALA A 11 -11.33 -8.29 3.10
CA ALA A 11 -10.83 -9.64 3.38
C ALA A 11 -11.02 -10.61 2.20
N ALA A 12 -11.99 -10.33 1.31
CA ALA A 12 -12.21 -11.14 0.10
C ALA A 12 -11.15 -10.93 -0.99
N LEU A 13 -10.34 -9.86 -0.90
CA LEU A 13 -9.26 -9.56 -1.84
C LEU A 13 -7.96 -9.36 -1.04
N PRO A 14 -7.28 -10.45 -0.62
CA PRO A 14 -6.18 -10.41 0.34
C PRO A 14 -4.84 -10.00 -0.30
N GLN A 15 -4.82 -8.83 -0.97
CA GLN A 15 -3.67 -8.29 -1.69
C GLN A 15 -2.84 -7.32 -0.84
N TYR A 16 -2.59 -7.66 0.44
CA TYR A 16 -1.84 -6.83 1.38
C TYR A 16 -1.18 -7.62 2.51
N SER A 17 -0.14 -7.03 3.12
CA SER A 17 0.58 -7.60 4.26
C SER A 17 0.57 -6.72 5.51
N GLY A 18 0.38 -5.40 5.38
CA GLY A 18 0.55 -4.49 6.50
C GLY A 18 -0.03 -3.10 6.32
N GLY A 19 0.55 -2.14 7.04
CA GLY A 19 0.03 -0.78 7.13
C GLY A 19 0.10 0.02 5.84
N LEU A 20 1.06 -0.27 4.95
CA LEU A 20 1.19 0.38 3.65
C LEU A 20 -0.04 0.06 2.77
N GLY A 21 -0.44 -1.21 2.74
CA GLY A 21 -1.59 -1.70 1.99
C GLY A 21 -2.91 -1.28 2.61
N ILE A 22 -3.05 -1.33 3.94
CA ILE A 22 -4.24 -0.79 4.62
C ILE A 22 -4.43 0.69 4.28
N LEU A 23 -3.36 1.49 4.36
CA LEU A 23 -3.40 2.89 3.97
C LEU A 23 -3.81 3.04 2.50
N ALA A 24 -3.20 2.28 1.58
CA ALA A 24 -3.54 2.32 0.16
C ALA A 24 -5.02 2.02 -0.08
N GLY A 25 -5.57 0.97 0.57
CA GLY A 25 -6.98 0.62 0.49
C GLY A 25 -7.91 1.70 1.04
N ASP A 26 -7.56 2.28 2.18
CA ASP A 26 -8.32 3.39 2.79
C ASP A 26 -8.24 4.67 1.96
N HIS A 27 -7.12 4.91 1.29
CA HIS A 27 -6.96 6.02 0.34
C HIS A 27 -7.94 5.86 -0.83
N LEU A 28 -8.08 4.66 -1.41
CA LEU A 28 -9.05 4.42 -2.49
C LEU A 28 -10.49 4.60 -2.00
N LYS A 29 -10.84 4.13 -0.80
CA LYS A 29 -12.17 4.30 -0.21
C LYS A 29 -12.50 5.77 0.02
N ALA A 30 -11.58 6.51 0.65
CA ALA A 30 -11.75 7.95 0.89
C ALA A 30 -11.84 8.74 -0.43
N ALA A 31 -11.03 8.41 -1.43
CA ALA A 31 -11.12 9.02 -2.76
C ALA A 31 -12.48 8.75 -3.43
N SER A 32 -13.01 7.52 -3.29
CA SER A 32 -14.34 7.17 -3.78
C SER A 32 -15.44 7.99 -3.10
N ASP A 33 -15.38 8.15 -1.78
CA ASP A 33 -16.36 8.91 -1.01
C ASP A 33 -16.33 10.42 -1.34
N LEU A 34 -15.13 10.97 -1.53
CA LEU A 34 -14.92 12.37 -1.93
C LEU A 34 -15.19 12.63 -3.43
N GLY A 35 -15.33 11.58 -4.24
CA GLY A 35 -15.48 11.70 -5.69
C GLY A 35 -14.20 12.19 -6.40
N VAL A 36 -13.03 11.99 -5.79
CA VAL A 36 -11.74 12.36 -6.39
C VAL A 36 -11.42 11.37 -7.53
N PRO A 37 -11.14 11.86 -8.75
CA PRO A 37 -10.80 10.99 -9.87
C PRO A 37 -9.43 10.35 -9.62
N LEU A 38 -9.44 9.06 -9.31
CA LEU A 38 -8.24 8.30 -8.98
C LEU A 38 -8.32 6.91 -9.62
N ILE A 39 -7.19 6.43 -10.14
CA ILE A 39 -7.00 5.05 -10.60
C ILE A 39 -5.93 4.45 -9.70
N GLY A 40 -6.27 3.36 -9.00
CA GLY A 40 -5.31 2.56 -8.24
C GLY A 40 -4.61 1.56 -9.16
N VAL A 41 -3.32 1.29 -8.92
CA VAL A 41 -2.53 0.33 -9.70
C VAL A 41 -1.68 -0.53 -8.77
N GLY A 42 -1.79 -1.85 -8.91
CA GLY A 42 -1.05 -2.84 -8.12
C GLY A 42 -0.80 -4.13 -8.88
N LEU A 43 -0.27 -5.14 -8.19
CA LEU A 43 -0.11 -6.49 -8.70
C LEU A 43 -1.16 -7.42 -8.08
N LEU A 44 -1.59 -8.43 -8.83
CA LEU A 44 -2.46 -9.51 -8.34
C LEU A 44 -1.60 -10.71 -7.91
N TYR A 45 -1.26 -10.80 -6.63
CA TYR A 45 -0.46 -11.93 -6.15
C TYR A 45 -1.34 -13.18 -6.01
N ARG A 46 -0.95 -14.26 -6.69
CA ARG A 46 -1.65 -15.56 -6.70
C ARG A 46 -1.84 -16.14 -5.32
N HIS A 47 -0.90 -15.91 -4.41
CA HIS A 47 -1.00 -16.38 -3.03
C HIS A 47 -1.32 -15.27 -2.03
N GLY A 48 -1.40 -14.01 -2.46
CA GLY A 48 -1.44 -12.87 -1.57
C GLY A 48 -0.19 -12.82 -0.68
N TYR A 49 -0.40 -12.66 0.63
CA TYR A 49 0.62 -12.92 1.65
C TYR A 49 0.50 -14.36 2.17
N PHE A 50 0.70 -14.63 3.46
CA PHE A 50 0.41 -15.95 4.03
C PHE A 50 -0.80 -15.91 4.96
N ARG A 51 -1.51 -17.04 5.05
CA ARG A 51 -2.50 -17.28 6.09
C ARG A 51 -1.82 -17.93 7.29
N GLN A 52 -1.78 -17.20 8.40
CA GLN A 52 -1.23 -17.70 9.66
C GLN A 52 -2.14 -18.75 10.29
N THR A 53 -1.56 -19.89 10.68
CA THR A 53 -2.13 -20.86 11.61
C THR A 53 -1.12 -21.10 12.74
N LEU A 54 -1.52 -21.80 13.80
CA LEU A 54 -0.59 -22.25 14.83
C LEU A 54 -0.66 -23.77 14.94
N SER A 55 0.47 -24.42 15.20
CA SER A 55 0.54 -25.85 15.55
C SER A 55 -0.13 -26.13 16.90
N ARG A 56 -0.25 -27.42 17.26
CA ARG A 56 -0.78 -27.81 18.58
C ARG A 56 0.07 -27.27 19.74
N GLU A 57 1.38 -27.13 19.53
CA GLU A 57 2.37 -26.58 20.47
C GLU A 57 2.43 -25.05 20.45
N GLY A 58 1.65 -24.39 19.57
CA GLY A 58 1.58 -22.93 19.48
C GLY A 58 2.61 -22.28 18.55
N TRP A 59 3.33 -23.06 17.74
CA TRP A 59 4.27 -22.52 16.74
C TRP A 59 3.53 -21.97 15.53
N GLN A 60 3.99 -20.84 14.98
CA GLN A 60 3.46 -20.31 13.73
C GLN A 60 3.65 -21.29 12.58
N GLN A 61 2.60 -21.42 11.77
CA GLN A 61 2.59 -22.14 10.51
C GLN A 61 2.03 -21.23 9.42
N GLU A 62 2.53 -21.39 8.20
CA GLU A 62 2.25 -20.52 7.06
C GLU A 62 1.60 -21.35 5.96
N HIS A 63 0.42 -20.90 5.52
CA HIS A 63 -0.29 -21.49 4.39
C HIS A 63 -0.47 -20.45 3.29
N TYR A 64 -0.12 -20.83 2.06
CA TYR A 64 -0.21 -19.99 0.87
C TYR A 64 -1.31 -20.53 -0.04
N PRO A 65 -2.59 -20.20 0.22
CA PRO A 65 -3.68 -20.63 -0.66
C PRO A 65 -3.45 -20.07 -2.06
N VAL A 66 -3.77 -20.84 -3.10
CA VAL A 66 -3.85 -20.31 -4.46
C VAL A 66 -5.19 -19.59 -4.57
N LEU A 67 -5.16 -18.32 -4.97
CA LEU A 67 -6.34 -17.52 -5.25
C LEU A 67 -6.63 -17.63 -6.75
N ASP A 68 -7.80 -18.15 -7.11
CA ASP A 68 -8.29 -18.09 -8.48
C ASP A 68 -8.87 -16.69 -8.73
N PRO A 69 -8.31 -15.87 -9.64
CA PRO A 69 -8.85 -14.55 -9.97
C PRO A 69 -10.34 -14.56 -10.35
N ASN A 70 -10.84 -15.66 -10.92
CA ASN A 70 -12.25 -15.80 -11.33
C ASN A 70 -13.19 -16.03 -10.14
N GLU A 71 -12.66 -16.42 -8.96
CA GLU A 71 -13.41 -16.54 -7.71
C GLU A 71 -13.31 -15.27 -6.84
N LEU A 72 -12.52 -14.28 -7.29
CA LEU A 72 -12.38 -12.99 -6.62
C LEU A 72 -13.37 -11.96 -7.21
N PRO A 73 -13.67 -10.86 -6.48
CA PRO A 73 -14.50 -9.78 -7.00
C PRO A 73 -13.70 -8.92 -8.01
N LEU A 74 -13.29 -9.54 -9.12
CA LEU A 74 -12.45 -8.99 -10.17
C LEU A 74 -13.08 -9.22 -11.54
N ASP A 75 -13.01 -8.21 -12.39
CA ASP A 75 -13.37 -8.32 -13.81
C ASP A 75 -12.10 -8.32 -14.65
N LEU A 76 -11.98 -9.27 -15.58
CA LEU A 76 -10.90 -9.23 -16.57
C LEU A 76 -11.14 -8.07 -17.55
N VAL A 77 -10.17 -7.16 -17.67
CA VAL A 77 -10.23 -6.09 -18.67
C VAL A 77 -10.02 -6.69 -20.05
N ARG A 78 -10.87 -6.33 -21.00
CA ARG A 78 -10.88 -6.88 -22.37
C ARG A 78 -10.74 -5.78 -23.41
N GLU A 79 -10.08 -6.11 -24.51
CA GLU A 79 -10.06 -5.30 -25.73
C GLU A 79 -11.43 -5.33 -26.43
N ALA A 80 -11.61 -4.48 -27.44
CA ALA A 80 -12.86 -4.38 -28.20
C ALA A 80 -13.25 -5.69 -28.91
N ASP A 81 -12.28 -6.56 -29.23
CA ASP A 81 -12.50 -7.87 -29.83
C ASP A 81 -12.81 -8.97 -28.80
N GLY A 82 -12.89 -8.63 -27.51
CA GLY A 82 -13.16 -9.54 -26.40
C GLY A 82 -11.93 -10.28 -25.87
N THR A 83 -10.76 -10.12 -26.46
CA THR A 83 -9.51 -10.71 -25.94
C THR A 83 -9.07 -10.03 -24.64
N PRO A 84 -8.37 -10.73 -23.73
CA PRO A 84 -7.83 -10.11 -22.53
C PRO A 84 -6.89 -8.95 -22.87
N ALA A 85 -7.10 -7.80 -22.25
CA ALA A 85 -6.17 -6.68 -22.35
C ALA A 85 -4.86 -7.04 -21.66
N ARG A 86 -3.75 -6.79 -22.35
CA ARG A 86 -2.41 -7.24 -21.93
C ARG A 86 -1.40 -6.12 -21.97
N VAL A 87 -0.45 -6.20 -21.06
CA VAL A 87 0.81 -5.46 -21.12
C VAL A 87 1.94 -6.43 -21.33
N VAL A 88 2.99 -5.99 -22.01
CA VAL A 88 4.17 -6.79 -22.32
C VAL A 88 5.39 -5.98 -21.93
N LEU A 89 6.31 -6.58 -21.21
CA LEU A 89 7.63 -6.02 -20.93
C LEU A 89 8.71 -6.83 -21.66
N ALA A 90 9.69 -6.16 -22.23
CA ALA A 90 10.89 -6.78 -22.79
C ALA A 90 11.85 -7.18 -21.66
N LEU A 91 12.41 -8.37 -21.75
CA LEU A 91 13.39 -8.90 -20.81
C LEU A 91 14.68 -9.30 -21.55
N PRO A 92 15.84 -9.32 -20.86
CA PRO A 92 17.12 -9.68 -21.46
C PRO A 92 17.10 -11.04 -22.16
N GLY A 93 17.86 -11.15 -23.26
CA GLY A 93 17.96 -12.39 -24.05
C GLY A 93 16.73 -12.66 -24.91
N GLY A 94 16.01 -11.61 -25.34
CA GLY A 94 14.83 -11.71 -26.20
C GLY A 94 13.60 -12.32 -25.52
N ARG A 95 13.58 -12.35 -24.19
CA ARG A 95 12.44 -12.80 -23.39
C ARG A 95 11.41 -11.68 -23.26
N SER A 96 10.21 -12.04 -22.83
CA SER A 96 9.16 -11.08 -22.52
C SER A 96 8.34 -11.52 -21.30
N LEU A 97 7.91 -10.54 -20.53
CA LEU A 97 6.97 -10.70 -19.42
C LEU A 97 5.61 -10.17 -19.84
N HIS A 98 4.64 -11.06 -19.97
CA HIS A 98 3.25 -10.72 -20.28
C HIS A 98 2.44 -10.62 -18.99
N ALA A 99 1.50 -9.68 -18.92
CA ALA A 99 0.53 -9.64 -17.84
C ALA A 99 -0.85 -9.22 -18.36
N CYS A 100 -1.89 -9.85 -17.83
CA CYS A 100 -3.26 -9.41 -18.04
C CYS A 100 -3.66 -8.38 -16.97
N ILE A 101 -4.71 -7.62 -17.26
CA ILE A 101 -5.21 -6.56 -16.38
C ILE A 101 -6.55 -6.99 -15.77
N TRP A 102 -6.60 -7.09 -14.45
CA TRP A 102 -7.82 -7.30 -13.69
C TRP A 102 -8.30 -5.99 -13.07
N LEU A 103 -9.61 -5.81 -12.97
CA LEU A 103 -10.26 -4.65 -12.39
C LEU A 103 -10.99 -5.03 -11.11
N ALA A 104 -10.60 -4.41 -9.99
CA ALA A 104 -11.43 -4.29 -8.80
C ALA A 104 -12.10 -2.91 -8.78
N ARG A 105 -13.37 -2.84 -8.35
CA ARG A 105 -14.06 -1.56 -8.13
C ARG A 105 -14.11 -1.24 -6.64
N VAL A 106 -13.35 -0.23 -6.21
CA VAL A 106 -13.41 0.30 -4.84
C VAL A 106 -14.36 1.49 -4.84
N GLY A 107 -15.65 1.19 -4.74
CA GLY A 107 -16.70 2.19 -4.97
C GLY A 107 -16.58 2.78 -6.38
N ARG A 108 -16.26 4.08 -6.49
CA ARG A 108 -16.06 4.77 -7.78
C ARG A 108 -14.65 4.61 -8.35
N VAL A 109 -13.69 4.19 -7.55
CA VAL A 109 -12.28 4.14 -7.92
C VAL A 109 -11.95 2.80 -8.59
N PRO A 110 -11.50 2.79 -9.86
CA PRO A 110 -10.95 1.58 -10.47
C PRO A 110 -9.58 1.27 -9.87
N LEU A 111 -9.39 0.01 -9.46
CA LEU A 111 -8.11 -0.56 -9.05
C LEU A 111 -7.70 -1.60 -10.09
N LEU A 112 -6.66 -1.28 -10.85
CA LEU A 112 -6.06 -2.17 -11.85
C LEU A 112 -5.02 -3.06 -11.17
N LEU A 113 -5.14 -4.37 -11.33
CA LEU A 113 -4.23 -5.36 -10.79
C LEU A 113 -3.62 -6.18 -11.93
N LEU A 114 -2.30 -6.15 -12.04
CA LEU A 114 -1.57 -6.87 -13.08
C LEU A 114 -1.25 -8.30 -12.63
N ASP A 115 -1.49 -9.26 -13.51
CA ASP A 115 -1.27 -10.69 -13.25
C ASP A 115 -0.42 -11.31 -14.36
N SER A 116 0.75 -11.84 -13.98
CA SER A 116 1.67 -12.50 -14.90
C SER A 116 1.42 -14.00 -15.06
N ASP A 117 0.46 -14.60 -14.34
CA ASP A 117 0.13 -16.03 -14.50
C ASP A 117 -0.69 -16.29 -15.78
N VAL A 118 -0.04 -16.07 -16.92
CA VAL A 118 -0.59 -16.23 -18.27
C VAL A 118 0.18 -17.27 -19.07
N GLU A 119 -0.47 -17.91 -20.03
CA GLU A 119 0.08 -19.06 -20.74
C GLU A 119 1.35 -18.75 -21.54
N GLU A 120 1.47 -17.52 -22.05
CA GLU A 120 2.60 -17.03 -22.84
C GLU A 120 3.91 -16.96 -22.06
N ASN A 121 3.81 -16.81 -20.73
CA ASN A 121 4.96 -16.68 -19.87
C ASN A 121 5.61 -18.03 -19.59
N ALA A 122 6.93 -18.06 -19.54
CA ALA A 122 7.67 -19.18 -18.98
C ALA A 122 7.43 -19.24 -17.45
N PRO A 123 7.76 -20.36 -16.78
CA PRO A 123 7.50 -20.52 -15.35
C PRO A 123 8.04 -19.36 -14.47
N GLY A 124 9.24 -18.86 -14.77
CA GLY A 124 9.83 -17.75 -14.03
C GLY A 124 9.06 -16.44 -14.15
N GLU A 125 8.58 -16.11 -15.35
CA GLU A 125 7.74 -14.94 -15.61
C GLU A 125 6.35 -15.08 -14.97
N ARG A 126 5.75 -16.27 -15.01
CA ARG A 126 4.45 -16.50 -14.34
C ARG A 126 4.54 -16.23 -12.86
N ASP A 127 5.64 -16.68 -12.25
CA ASP A 127 5.85 -16.52 -10.82
C ASP A 127 6.13 -15.07 -10.40
N VAL A 128 6.32 -14.09 -11.30
CA VAL A 128 6.51 -12.68 -10.91
C VAL A 128 5.37 -12.19 -10.00
N THR A 129 4.13 -12.63 -10.23
CA THR A 129 2.98 -12.35 -9.37
C THR A 129 2.62 -13.52 -8.44
N ASP A 130 3.57 -14.35 -7.99
CA ASP A 130 3.27 -15.44 -7.06
C ASP A 130 2.88 -14.94 -5.65
N ARG A 131 3.75 -14.14 -5.02
CA ARG A 131 3.68 -13.76 -3.61
C ARG A 131 4.15 -12.32 -3.40
N LEU A 132 3.42 -11.64 -2.53
CA LEU A 132 3.78 -10.30 -2.06
C LEU A 132 5.08 -10.35 -1.24
N TYR A 133 6.10 -9.60 -1.66
CA TYR A 133 7.44 -9.59 -1.08
C TYR A 133 8.15 -10.96 -1.11
N GLY A 134 7.85 -11.79 -2.12
CA GLY A 134 8.51 -13.07 -2.37
C GLY A 134 9.79 -12.98 -3.21
N GLY A 135 10.46 -14.13 -3.32
CA GLY A 135 11.56 -14.34 -4.27
C GLY A 135 12.92 -13.72 -3.90
N GLY A 136 13.86 -13.83 -4.83
CA GLY A 136 15.19 -13.21 -4.75
C GLY A 136 15.23 -11.83 -5.42
N SER A 137 16.42 -11.25 -5.49
CA SER A 137 16.63 -9.88 -6.03
C SER A 137 16.10 -9.69 -7.46
N ASP A 138 16.32 -10.64 -8.36
CA ASP A 138 15.85 -10.55 -9.76
C ASP A 138 14.32 -10.61 -9.84
N HIS A 139 13.71 -11.55 -9.12
CA HIS A 139 12.25 -11.65 -9.02
C HIS A 139 11.61 -10.38 -8.45
N ARG A 140 12.18 -9.81 -7.38
CA ARG A 140 11.73 -8.53 -6.79
C ARG A 140 11.87 -7.39 -7.78
N LEU A 141 12.96 -7.32 -8.55
CA LEU A 141 13.13 -6.31 -9.60
C LEU A 141 12.06 -6.45 -10.68
N LEU A 142 11.75 -7.67 -11.13
CA LEU A 142 10.69 -7.92 -12.11
C LEU A 142 9.30 -7.52 -11.59
N GLN A 143 9.01 -7.74 -10.29
CA GLN A 143 7.79 -7.24 -9.67
C GLN A 143 7.70 -5.71 -9.76
N GLU A 144 8.79 -5.00 -9.44
CA GLU A 144 8.81 -3.55 -9.47
C GLU A 144 8.78 -2.97 -10.89
N MET A 145 9.41 -3.64 -11.85
CA MET A 145 9.30 -3.33 -13.27
C MET A 145 7.86 -3.51 -13.76
N LEU A 146 7.21 -4.64 -13.44
CA LEU A 146 5.82 -4.88 -13.82
C LEU A 146 4.87 -3.87 -13.18
N LEU A 147 5.05 -3.56 -11.89
CA LEU A 147 4.25 -2.57 -11.17
C LEU A 147 4.43 -1.16 -11.76
N GLY A 148 5.66 -0.74 -12.00
CA GLY A 148 5.96 0.59 -12.52
C GLY A 148 5.63 0.74 -14.02
N ILE A 149 6.33 -0.01 -14.86
CA ILE A 149 6.26 0.06 -16.33
C ILE A 149 4.94 -0.54 -16.82
N GLY A 150 4.67 -1.78 -16.42
CA GLY A 150 3.42 -2.46 -16.77
C GLY A 150 2.21 -1.71 -16.24
N GLY A 151 2.30 -1.14 -15.04
CA GLY A 151 1.23 -0.34 -14.46
C GLY A 151 0.90 0.95 -15.24
N VAL A 152 1.90 1.67 -15.77
CA VAL A 152 1.65 2.82 -16.66
C VAL A 152 0.96 2.35 -17.94
N ARG A 153 1.45 1.29 -18.58
CA ARG A 153 0.83 0.68 -19.77
C ARG A 153 -0.61 0.25 -19.50
N ALA A 154 -0.89 -0.31 -18.32
CA ALA A 154 -2.23 -0.70 -17.91
C ALA A 154 -3.17 0.51 -17.74
N VAL A 155 -2.68 1.62 -17.16
CA VAL A 155 -3.43 2.88 -17.07
C VAL A 155 -3.76 3.43 -18.47
N ARG A 156 -2.80 3.46 -19.39
CA ARG A 156 -3.03 3.90 -20.79
C ARG A 156 -4.09 3.04 -21.47
N THR A 157 -3.98 1.72 -21.34
CA THR A 157 -4.96 0.77 -21.87
C THR A 157 -6.36 0.99 -21.29
N TRP A 158 -6.47 1.16 -19.97
CA TRP A 158 -7.75 1.46 -19.32
C TRP A 158 -8.38 2.76 -19.81
N CYS A 159 -7.60 3.85 -19.87
CA CYS A 159 -8.06 5.14 -20.35
C CYS A 159 -8.54 5.07 -21.80
N ARG A 160 -7.77 4.42 -22.68
CA ARG A 160 -8.15 4.18 -24.08
C ARG A 160 -9.47 3.41 -24.20
N LEU A 161 -9.63 2.32 -23.45
CA LEU A 161 -10.80 1.44 -23.54
C LEU A 161 -12.08 2.06 -22.97
N THR A 162 -11.95 2.88 -21.93
CA THR A 162 -13.10 3.41 -21.20
C THR A 162 -13.43 4.87 -21.52
N GLY A 163 -12.54 5.57 -22.22
CA GLY A 163 -12.62 7.02 -22.41
C GLY A 163 -12.35 7.82 -21.13
N THR A 164 -11.84 7.17 -20.07
CA THR A 164 -11.46 7.87 -18.84
C THR A 164 -10.29 8.82 -19.14
N PRO A 165 -10.34 10.10 -18.72
CA PRO A 165 -9.22 11.03 -18.89
C PRO A 165 -7.91 10.48 -18.33
N GLU A 166 -6.80 10.73 -19.04
CA GLU A 166 -5.50 10.28 -18.59
C GLU A 166 -5.04 11.03 -17.33
N PRO A 167 -4.41 10.34 -16.35
CA PRO A 167 -3.90 11.00 -15.17
C PRO A 167 -2.74 11.94 -15.48
N GLU A 168 -2.78 13.15 -14.93
CA GLU A 168 -1.66 14.11 -14.97
C GLU A 168 -0.68 13.92 -13.80
N VAL A 169 -1.18 13.35 -12.69
CA VAL A 169 -0.39 13.09 -11.47
C VAL A 169 -0.22 11.59 -11.25
N PHE A 170 1.01 11.18 -11.00
CA PHE A 170 1.41 9.82 -10.68
C PHE A 170 2.02 9.77 -9.28
N HIS A 171 1.43 8.96 -8.40
CA HIS A 171 1.84 8.84 -7.01
C HIS A 171 2.43 7.46 -6.76
N THR A 172 3.70 7.44 -6.34
CA THR A 172 4.42 6.24 -5.88
C THR A 172 4.29 6.10 -4.36
N ASN A 173 3.69 4.99 -3.93
CA ASN A 173 3.57 4.61 -2.53
C ASN A 173 4.79 3.76 -2.13
N GLU A 174 5.86 4.42 -1.64
CA GLU A 174 7.23 3.89 -1.51
C GLU A 174 7.91 3.64 -2.88
N GLY A 175 9.20 3.29 -2.87
CA GLY A 175 10.04 3.12 -4.07
C GLY A 175 9.61 2.02 -5.05
N HIS A 176 8.71 1.11 -4.65
CA HIS A 176 8.39 -0.11 -5.40
C HIS A 176 7.83 0.12 -6.82
N ALA A 177 7.22 1.27 -7.07
CA ALA A 177 6.66 1.63 -8.37
C ALA A 177 7.52 2.68 -9.11
N GLY A 178 8.75 2.93 -8.66
CA GLY A 178 9.58 4.03 -9.17
C GLY A 178 9.84 3.96 -10.69
N PHE A 179 9.89 2.76 -11.27
CA PHE A 179 10.06 2.58 -12.72
C PHE A 179 8.93 3.18 -13.57
N LEU A 180 7.79 3.55 -12.97
CA LEU A 180 6.75 4.30 -13.67
C LEU A 180 7.26 5.61 -14.26
N GLY A 181 8.23 6.26 -13.60
CA GLY A 181 8.79 7.50 -14.10
C GLY A 181 9.62 7.27 -15.37
N LEU A 182 10.33 6.14 -15.45
CA LEU A 182 11.13 5.81 -16.63
C LEU A 182 10.26 5.44 -17.84
N GLU A 183 9.15 4.71 -17.64
CA GLU A 183 8.19 4.45 -18.73
C GLU A 183 7.58 5.76 -19.25
N ARG A 184 7.25 6.70 -18.36
CA ARG A 184 6.75 8.03 -18.77
C ARG A 184 7.82 8.85 -19.50
N ILE A 185 9.09 8.74 -19.12
CA ILE A 185 10.19 9.35 -19.89
C ILE A 185 10.24 8.72 -21.29
N ARG A 186 10.17 7.38 -21.37
CA ARG A 186 10.18 6.64 -22.62
C ARG A 186 9.01 7.02 -23.54
N GLU A 187 7.83 7.33 -23.01
CA GLU A 187 6.70 7.85 -23.79
C GLU A 187 7.01 9.19 -24.48
N LEU A 188 7.88 10.01 -23.91
CA LEU A 188 8.22 11.35 -24.42
C LEU A 188 9.37 11.35 -25.44
N ILE A 189 10.32 10.42 -25.34
CA ILE A 189 11.50 10.37 -26.24
C ILE A 189 11.11 10.36 -27.73
N PRO A 190 10.13 9.56 -28.20
CA PRO A 190 9.72 9.56 -29.61
C PRO A 190 9.13 10.88 -30.12
N THR A 191 8.75 11.79 -29.22
CA THR A 191 8.24 13.13 -29.59
C THR A 191 9.35 14.11 -29.95
N GLY A 192 10.62 13.71 -29.81
CA GLY A 192 11.79 14.53 -30.13
C GLY A 192 12.36 15.29 -28.93
N ILE A 193 11.83 15.07 -27.73
CA ILE A 193 12.32 15.65 -26.48
C ILE A 193 13.48 14.78 -25.96
N ASP A 194 14.56 15.40 -25.51
CA ASP A 194 15.68 14.68 -24.91
C ASP A 194 15.37 14.17 -23.49
N PHE A 195 16.26 13.33 -22.95
CA PHE A 195 16.07 12.71 -21.64
C PHE A 195 15.92 13.74 -20.51
N GLU A 196 16.72 14.81 -20.51
CA GLU A 196 16.74 15.79 -19.42
C GLU A 196 15.43 16.59 -19.39
N ALA A 197 14.95 17.02 -20.57
CA ALA A 197 13.67 17.70 -20.67
C ALA A 197 12.49 16.74 -20.36
N ALA A 198 12.56 15.47 -20.79
CA ALA A 198 11.55 14.47 -20.44
C ALA A 198 11.52 14.18 -18.93
N LEU A 199 12.68 14.14 -18.28
CA LEU A 199 12.81 13.99 -16.82
C LEU A 199 12.09 15.14 -16.09
N GLU A 200 12.30 16.39 -16.49
CA GLU A 200 11.63 17.54 -15.87
C GLU A 200 10.10 17.49 -16.03
N VAL A 201 9.59 17.09 -17.21
CA VAL A 201 8.16 16.90 -17.46
C VAL A 201 7.58 15.81 -16.56
N VAL A 202 8.26 14.66 -16.47
CA VAL A 202 7.82 13.55 -15.61
C VAL A 202 7.87 13.94 -14.14
N ARG A 203 8.92 14.66 -13.73
CA ARG A 203 9.12 15.12 -12.37
C ARG A 203 7.98 16.00 -11.90
N ALA A 204 7.56 16.97 -12.72
CA ALA A 204 6.46 17.89 -12.42
C ALA A 204 5.13 17.18 -12.07
N GLY A 205 4.85 16.04 -12.72
CA GLY A 205 3.64 15.23 -12.49
C GLY A 205 3.82 14.08 -11.50
N THR A 206 4.94 13.99 -10.76
CA THR A 206 5.22 12.83 -9.89
C THR A 206 5.27 13.20 -8.41
N VAL A 207 4.59 12.39 -7.60
CA VAL A 207 4.57 12.45 -6.13
C VAL A 207 5.16 11.16 -5.57
N PHE A 208 6.03 11.29 -4.56
CA PHE A 208 6.67 10.17 -3.87
C PHE A 208 6.37 10.23 -2.36
N THR A 209 5.77 9.18 -1.82
CA THR A 209 5.67 9.00 -0.36
C THR A 209 6.66 7.96 0.10
N THR A 210 7.45 8.27 1.14
CA THR A 210 8.27 7.28 1.85
C THR A 210 7.62 6.91 3.18
N HIS A 211 7.62 5.61 3.49
CA HIS A 211 7.04 5.02 4.71
C HIS A 211 8.09 4.43 5.64
N THR A 212 9.31 4.28 5.13
CA THR A 212 10.36 3.53 5.77
C THR A 212 11.25 4.46 6.61
N PRO A 213 11.29 4.30 7.95
CA PRO A 213 12.05 5.20 8.82
C PRO A 213 13.53 4.79 8.98
N VAL A 214 13.97 3.70 8.32
CA VAL A 214 15.32 3.14 8.47
C VAL A 214 15.87 2.66 7.12
N PRO A 215 17.16 2.87 6.81
CA PRO A 215 17.73 2.50 5.52
C PRO A 215 17.58 1.01 5.16
N ALA A 216 17.65 0.12 6.16
CA ALA A 216 17.57 -1.33 5.96
C ALA A 216 16.20 -1.84 5.46
N GLY A 217 15.17 -1.00 5.47
CA GLY A 217 13.84 -1.34 4.93
C GLY A 217 13.60 -0.85 3.51
N ILE A 218 14.57 -0.14 2.90
CA ILE A 218 14.46 0.39 1.53
C ILE A 218 15.02 -0.63 0.56
N ASP A 219 14.24 -0.93 -0.49
CA ASP A 219 14.65 -1.85 -1.54
C ASP A 219 15.86 -1.30 -2.32
N ARG A 220 16.86 -2.16 -2.44
CA ARG A 220 18.09 -1.94 -3.20
C ARG A 220 18.36 -3.15 -4.07
N PHE A 221 18.76 -2.89 -5.30
CA PHE A 221 19.16 -3.92 -6.25
C PHE A 221 20.63 -3.78 -6.61
N ASP A 222 21.27 -4.87 -7.00
CA ASP A 222 22.59 -4.79 -7.62
C ASP A 222 22.52 -3.90 -8.88
N ARG A 223 23.45 -2.95 -9.01
CA ARG A 223 23.44 -2.00 -10.13
C ARG A 223 23.66 -2.70 -11.48
N GLY A 224 24.44 -3.77 -11.51
CA GLY A 224 24.66 -4.60 -12.70
C GLY A 224 23.41 -5.38 -13.11
N LEU A 225 22.61 -5.82 -12.14
CA LEU A 225 21.30 -6.42 -12.40
C LEU A 225 20.35 -5.43 -13.08
N VAL A 226 20.24 -4.19 -12.57
CA VAL A 226 19.43 -3.14 -13.21
C VAL A 226 19.95 -2.83 -14.61
N ALA A 227 21.27 -2.66 -14.77
CA ALA A 227 21.89 -2.39 -16.07
C ALA A 227 21.56 -3.45 -17.13
N ARG A 228 21.47 -4.72 -16.71
CA ARG A 228 21.11 -5.82 -17.61
C ARG A 228 19.69 -5.68 -18.15
N HIS A 229 18.73 -5.31 -17.30
CA HIS A 229 17.31 -5.20 -17.67
C HIS A 229 16.99 -3.96 -18.52
N PHE A 230 17.83 -2.93 -18.50
CA PHE A 230 17.64 -1.68 -19.24
C PHE A 230 18.73 -1.38 -20.28
N GLY A 231 19.58 -2.36 -20.61
CA GLY A 231 20.62 -2.21 -21.63
C GLY A 231 20.08 -2.24 -23.06
N ASP A 232 20.97 -2.42 -24.05
CA ASP A 232 20.62 -2.34 -25.49
C ASP A 232 19.49 -3.29 -25.93
N GLU A 233 19.38 -4.46 -25.30
CA GLU A 233 18.33 -5.46 -25.54
C GLU A 233 17.25 -5.48 -24.44
N GLY A 234 17.26 -4.47 -23.56
CA GLY A 234 16.42 -4.38 -22.37
C GLY A 234 15.09 -3.66 -22.60
N GLU A 235 14.39 -3.43 -21.50
CA GLU A 235 13.17 -2.62 -21.45
C GLU A 235 13.48 -1.13 -21.62
N LEU A 236 12.47 -0.35 -22.02
CA LEU A 236 12.52 1.10 -22.25
C LEU A 236 13.40 1.52 -23.45
N PRO A 237 13.08 1.04 -24.67
CA PRO A 237 13.85 1.40 -25.87
C PRO A 237 13.86 2.92 -26.07
N GLY A 238 15.07 3.46 -26.29
CA GLY A 238 15.33 4.89 -26.45
C GLY A 238 15.69 5.64 -25.16
N VAL A 239 15.61 5.01 -23.99
CA VAL A 239 16.09 5.58 -22.73
C VAL A 239 17.46 4.97 -22.39
N PRO A 240 18.56 5.74 -22.45
CA PRO A 240 19.88 5.16 -22.28
C PRO A 240 20.14 4.68 -20.84
N VAL A 241 20.72 3.47 -20.68
CA VAL A 241 20.98 2.86 -19.37
C VAL A 241 21.88 3.73 -18.49
N GLU A 242 22.84 4.44 -19.09
CA GLU A 242 23.73 5.39 -18.44
C GLU A 242 23.02 6.62 -17.87
N LYS A 243 21.79 6.89 -18.32
CA LYS A 243 20.89 7.91 -17.74
C LYS A 243 20.00 7.34 -16.65
N ILE A 244 19.67 6.04 -16.73
CA ILE A 244 18.86 5.33 -15.73
C ILE A 244 19.65 5.09 -14.45
N LEU A 245 20.86 4.51 -14.54
CA LEU A 245 21.64 4.10 -13.36
C LEU A 245 21.89 5.24 -12.37
N PRO A 246 22.26 6.46 -12.80
CA PRO A 246 22.44 7.58 -11.89
C PRO A 246 21.19 7.97 -11.10
N LEU A 247 19.99 7.62 -11.55
CA LEU A 247 18.76 7.94 -10.80
C LEU A 247 18.67 7.14 -9.50
N GLY A 248 19.10 5.88 -9.46
CA GLY A 248 19.11 5.07 -8.24
C GLY A 248 20.45 5.03 -7.51
N THR A 249 21.54 5.50 -8.13
CA THR A 249 22.89 5.39 -7.55
C THR A 249 23.13 6.42 -6.44
N GLU A 250 23.70 5.98 -5.34
CA GLU A 250 24.07 6.81 -4.18
C GLU A 250 25.54 7.23 -4.29
N THR A 251 25.79 8.40 -4.90
CA THR A 251 27.15 8.93 -5.13
C THR A 251 27.66 9.88 -4.04
N TYR A 252 26.88 10.07 -2.98
CA TYR A 252 27.19 10.96 -1.86
C TYR A 252 27.98 10.22 -0.75
N PRO A 253 28.67 10.94 0.17
CA PRO A 253 29.39 10.30 1.27
C PRO A 253 28.50 9.39 2.12
N GLY A 254 28.90 8.13 2.29
CA GLY A 254 28.12 7.12 3.00
C GLY A 254 27.06 6.40 2.14
N GLY A 255 26.94 6.76 0.86
CA GLY A 255 26.14 6.04 -0.13
C GLY A 255 26.80 4.75 -0.61
N GLU A 256 25.99 3.86 -1.19
CA GLU A 256 26.44 2.58 -1.75
C GLU A 256 26.35 2.59 -3.29
N PRO A 257 27.43 2.98 -4.02
CA PRO A 257 27.37 3.21 -5.48
C PRO A 257 27.22 1.93 -6.32
N GLU A 258 27.45 0.75 -5.74
CA GLU A 258 27.22 -0.53 -6.41
C GLU A 258 25.76 -1.00 -6.31
N LEU A 259 24.95 -0.31 -5.51
CA LEU A 259 23.53 -0.58 -5.37
C LEU A 259 22.68 0.48 -6.07
N PHE A 260 21.53 0.06 -6.56
CA PHE A 260 20.48 0.90 -7.09
C PHE A 260 19.38 1.04 -6.05
N ASN A 261 19.27 2.21 -5.43
CA ASN A 261 18.31 2.51 -4.38
C ASN A 261 17.00 3.05 -4.98
N MET A 262 15.90 2.32 -4.77
CA MET A 262 14.59 2.67 -5.34
C MET A 262 13.98 3.94 -4.74
N ALA A 263 14.22 4.22 -3.47
CA ALA A 263 13.76 5.46 -2.84
C ALA A 263 14.52 6.68 -3.38
N VAL A 264 15.82 6.52 -3.64
CA VAL A 264 16.65 7.58 -4.26
C VAL A 264 16.18 7.87 -5.68
N MET A 265 15.86 6.84 -6.47
CA MET A 265 15.23 7.01 -7.77
C MET A 265 13.88 7.74 -7.64
N GLY A 266 13.02 7.32 -6.69
CA GLY A 266 11.74 7.98 -6.43
C GLY A 266 11.88 9.47 -6.13
N LEU A 267 12.83 9.87 -5.28
CA LEU A 267 13.10 11.28 -4.94
C LEU A 267 13.64 12.09 -6.12
N ARG A 268 14.47 11.49 -6.98
CA ARG A 268 14.98 12.14 -8.19
C ARG A 268 13.91 12.26 -9.30
N LEU A 269 12.98 11.31 -9.38
CA LEU A 269 11.89 11.33 -10.34
C LEU A 269 10.66 12.12 -9.88
N ALA A 270 10.57 12.52 -8.60
CA ALA A 270 9.40 13.21 -8.05
C ALA A 270 9.66 14.69 -7.75
N GLN A 271 8.75 15.58 -8.16
CA GLN A 271 8.78 16.98 -7.75
C GLN A 271 8.33 17.16 -6.30
N ARG A 272 7.41 16.32 -5.83
CA ARG A 272 6.87 16.38 -4.46
C ARG A 272 7.19 15.11 -3.72
N ALA A 273 7.73 15.26 -2.51
CA ALA A 273 8.01 14.14 -1.62
C ALA A 273 7.44 14.40 -0.22
N ASN A 274 6.97 13.35 0.44
CA ASN A 274 6.51 13.43 1.82
C ASN A 274 6.80 12.17 2.64
N GLY A 275 7.05 12.37 3.93
CA GLY A 275 6.88 11.34 4.95
C GLY A 275 5.43 11.23 5.41
N VAL A 276 5.17 10.26 6.30
CA VAL A 276 3.80 9.89 6.73
C VAL A 276 3.36 10.41 8.10
N SER A 277 4.19 11.24 8.72
CA SER A 277 3.90 12.01 9.94
C SER A 277 4.90 13.14 10.06
N THR A 278 4.66 14.11 10.93
CA THR A 278 5.60 15.23 11.16
C THR A 278 6.99 14.72 11.58
N LEU A 279 7.05 13.78 12.52
CA LEU A 279 8.31 13.17 12.95
C LEU A 279 8.95 12.35 11.83
N HIS A 280 8.16 11.59 11.08
CA HIS A 280 8.67 10.81 9.96
C HIS A 280 9.25 11.70 8.86
N GLY A 281 8.64 12.86 8.60
CA GLY A 281 9.18 13.86 7.68
C GLY A 281 10.57 14.33 8.11
N ALA A 282 10.76 14.62 9.40
CA ALA A 282 12.07 14.98 9.94
C ALA A 282 13.10 13.85 9.79
N VAL A 283 12.75 12.62 10.16
CA VAL A 283 13.62 11.44 10.01
C VAL A 283 13.97 11.19 8.54
N SER A 284 13.02 11.35 7.63
CA SER A 284 13.24 11.15 6.19
C SER A 284 14.21 12.19 5.63
N ARG A 285 14.08 13.45 6.06
CA ARG A 285 14.98 14.54 5.68
C ARG A 285 16.43 14.27 6.13
N GLU A 286 16.63 13.79 7.35
CA GLU A 286 17.95 13.37 7.83
C GLU A 286 18.50 12.21 7.01
N MET A 287 17.70 11.16 6.81
CA MET A 287 18.09 9.94 6.11
C MET A 287 18.51 10.17 4.66
N PHE A 288 17.84 11.10 3.95
CA PHE A 288 18.11 11.39 2.53
C PHE A 288 18.90 12.68 2.30
N SER A 289 19.42 13.31 3.35
CA SER A 289 20.17 14.58 3.27
C SER A 289 21.34 14.54 2.28
N GLY A 290 21.98 13.37 2.10
CA GLY A 290 23.06 13.17 1.13
C GLY A 290 22.70 13.49 -0.33
N LEU A 291 21.40 13.48 -0.68
CA LEU A 291 20.93 13.87 -2.02
C LEU A 291 20.93 15.39 -2.26
N TRP A 292 20.98 16.20 -1.20
CA TRP A 292 21.01 17.67 -1.24
C TRP A 292 22.27 18.20 -0.54
N PRO A 293 23.46 17.96 -1.09
CA PRO A 293 24.70 18.42 -0.48
C PRO A 293 24.72 19.94 -0.35
N GLY A 294 25.11 20.44 0.82
CA GLY A 294 25.18 21.87 1.11
C GLY A 294 23.91 22.48 1.72
N PHE A 295 22.84 21.69 1.90
CA PHE A 295 21.63 22.10 2.62
C PHE A 295 21.59 21.49 4.02
N ASP A 296 20.99 22.20 4.97
CA ASP A 296 20.68 21.60 6.28
C ASP A 296 19.59 20.52 6.07
N PRO A 297 19.65 19.37 6.77
CA PRO A 297 18.57 18.38 6.72
C PRO A 297 17.17 19.00 6.86
N ALA A 298 16.96 20.02 7.69
CA ALA A 298 15.66 20.67 7.84
C ALA A 298 15.11 21.31 6.55
N GLU A 299 15.98 21.67 5.60
CA GLU A 299 15.64 22.33 4.31
C GLU A 299 15.43 21.33 3.16
N VAL A 300 15.79 20.05 3.37
CA VAL A 300 15.54 18.98 2.39
C VAL A 300 14.05 18.97 2.02
N PRO A 301 13.68 18.97 0.72
CA PRO A 301 12.30 19.17 0.25
C PRO A 301 11.41 17.92 0.41
N ILE A 302 11.47 17.28 1.58
CA ILE A 302 10.58 16.20 2.01
C ILE A 302 9.65 16.76 3.08
N THR A 303 8.37 16.84 2.74
CA THR A 303 7.31 17.35 3.63
C THR A 303 6.72 16.22 4.49
N SER A 304 5.59 16.46 5.14
CA SER A 304 4.86 15.43 5.88
C SER A 304 3.37 15.49 5.61
N VAL A 305 2.78 14.35 5.26
CA VAL A 305 1.32 14.15 5.19
C VAL A 305 0.98 13.08 6.22
N THR A 306 0.34 13.46 7.32
CA THR A 306 0.01 12.50 8.39
C THR A 306 -1.03 11.50 7.89
N ASN A 307 -0.72 10.21 8.01
CA ASN A 307 -1.66 9.15 7.62
C ASN A 307 -3.01 9.26 8.35
N GLY A 308 -4.07 8.90 7.63
CA GLY A 308 -5.41 8.68 8.17
C GLY A 308 -5.87 7.25 7.91
N VAL A 309 -7.05 6.92 8.43
CA VAL A 309 -7.77 5.69 8.14
C VAL A 309 -9.17 6.03 7.64
N HIS A 310 -9.77 5.14 6.86
CA HIS A 310 -11.13 5.33 6.36
C HIS A 310 -12.15 5.11 7.49
N ALA A 311 -12.60 6.19 8.15
CA ALA A 311 -13.42 6.13 9.35
C ALA A 311 -14.63 5.17 9.25
N PRO A 312 -15.44 5.16 8.17
CA PRO A 312 -16.55 4.22 8.03
C PRO A 312 -16.13 2.74 8.01
N THR A 313 -14.87 2.42 7.69
CA THR A 313 -14.32 1.06 7.79
C THR A 313 -13.93 0.70 9.22
N TRP A 314 -13.42 1.64 10.00
CA TRP A 314 -12.74 1.36 11.28
C TRP A 314 -13.53 1.76 12.52
N VAL A 315 -14.63 2.50 12.36
CA VAL A 315 -15.52 2.89 13.44
C VAL A 315 -16.78 2.03 13.40
N ALA A 316 -17.18 1.48 14.56
CA ALA A 316 -18.35 0.63 14.66
C ALA A 316 -19.64 1.41 14.31
N PRO A 317 -20.60 0.84 13.57
CA PRO A 317 -21.86 1.50 13.23
C PRO A 317 -22.64 2.03 14.45
N GLU A 318 -22.54 1.34 15.59
CA GLU A 318 -23.11 1.75 16.87
C GLU A 318 -22.59 3.13 17.33
N VAL A 319 -21.31 3.42 17.09
CA VAL A 319 -20.70 4.72 17.45
C VAL A 319 -21.29 5.83 16.59
N PHE A 320 -21.48 5.57 15.29
CA PHE A 320 -22.16 6.52 14.41
C PHE A 320 -23.63 6.75 14.81
N ARG A 321 -24.34 5.69 15.20
CA ARG A 321 -25.74 5.78 15.67
C ARG A 321 -25.86 6.59 16.97
N LEU A 322 -24.95 6.40 17.92
CA LEU A 322 -24.92 7.18 19.16
C LEU A 322 -24.69 8.68 18.86
N GLY A 323 -23.76 9.00 17.96
CA GLY A 323 -23.56 10.37 17.50
C GLY A 323 -24.79 10.93 16.77
N ALA A 324 -25.41 10.14 15.89
CA ALA A 324 -26.59 10.55 15.11
C ALA A 324 -27.79 10.88 16.00
N GLY A 325 -28.00 10.13 17.09
CA GLY A 325 -29.06 10.39 18.06
C GLY A 325 -28.93 11.75 18.76
N GLN A 326 -27.71 12.27 18.91
CA GLN A 326 -27.44 13.53 19.65
C GLN A 326 -27.29 14.75 18.72
N VAL A 327 -26.74 14.59 17.51
CA VAL A 327 -26.48 15.72 16.58
C VAL A 327 -27.16 15.63 15.22
N GLY A 328 -28.01 14.61 15.01
CA GLY A 328 -28.73 14.35 13.76
C GLY A 328 -27.92 13.51 12.75
N GLU A 329 -28.60 12.64 12.00
CA GLU A 329 -27.99 11.65 11.09
C GLU A 329 -27.02 12.26 10.07
N GLY A 330 -27.40 13.35 9.41
CA GLY A 330 -26.56 14.02 8.41
C GLY A 330 -25.28 14.63 8.98
N ARG A 331 -25.32 15.13 10.22
CA ARG A 331 -24.18 15.79 10.88
C ARG A 331 -23.25 14.78 11.55
N ALA A 332 -23.79 13.69 12.09
CA ALA A 332 -22.99 12.63 12.71
C ALA A 332 -22.08 11.91 11.70
N HIS A 333 -22.57 11.63 10.49
CA HIS A 333 -21.72 11.07 9.44
C HIS A 333 -20.61 12.04 9.05
N GLN A 334 -20.89 13.35 8.89
CA GLN A 334 -19.88 14.35 8.54
C GLN A 334 -18.83 14.56 9.66
N VAL A 335 -19.28 14.63 10.92
CA VAL A 335 -18.43 14.84 12.10
C VAL A 335 -17.55 13.62 12.39
N LEU A 336 -18.14 12.42 12.40
CA LEU A 336 -17.45 11.19 12.80
C LEU A 336 -16.69 10.52 11.65
N ALA A 337 -17.08 10.73 10.39
CA ALA A 337 -16.34 10.23 9.22
C ALA A 337 -15.23 11.19 8.75
N GLY A 338 -15.06 12.35 9.39
CA GLY A 338 -13.97 13.28 9.08
C GLY A 338 -14.14 14.07 7.78
N GLY A 339 -15.37 14.20 7.26
CA GLY A 339 -15.67 14.97 6.05
C GLY A 339 -15.40 16.48 6.24
N PRO A 340 -15.18 17.24 5.16
CA PRO A 340 -15.08 18.70 5.24
C PRO A 340 -16.41 19.28 5.72
N VAL A 341 -16.39 19.98 6.84
CA VAL A 341 -17.53 20.80 7.28
C VAL A 341 -17.47 22.09 6.48
N ALA A 342 -18.49 22.32 5.64
CA ALA A 342 -18.68 23.56 4.89
C ALA A 342 -19.09 24.71 5.83
N ASP A 343 -18.23 25.04 6.80
CA ASP A 343 -18.42 26.21 7.65
C ASP A 343 -17.24 27.15 7.41
N GLU A 344 -17.45 28.13 6.54
CA GLU A 344 -16.47 29.15 6.12
C GLU A 344 -15.86 29.91 7.33
N ALA A 345 -16.57 29.94 8.46
CA ALA A 345 -16.10 30.54 9.71
C ALA A 345 -14.98 29.74 10.42
N SER A 346 -14.79 28.45 10.11
CA SER A 346 -13.79 27.59 10.77
C SER A 346 -12.38 27.74 10.20
N ALA A 347 -12.24 28.24 8.97
CA ALA A 347 -10.93 28.41 8.32
C ALA A 347 -10.05 29.49 8.98
N GLN A 348 -10.64 30.41 9.76
CA GLN A 348 -9.94 31.55 10.36
C GLN A 348 -9.44 31.32 11.80
N THR A 349 -9.83 30.22 12.46
CA THR A 349 -9.50 30.00 13.89
C THR A 349 -8.58 28.81 14.16
N GLY A 350 -8.14 28.06 13.13
CA GLY A 350 -7.14 27.00 13.26
C GLY A 350 -7.51 25.83 14.17
N THR A 351 -8.72 25.83 14.73
CA THR A 351 -9.25 24.79 15.63
C THR A 351 -10.31 24.02 14.88
N PRO A 352 -10.10 22.71 14.60
CA PRO A 352 -11.16 21.90 14.04
C PRO A 352 -12.24 21.73 15.11
N ARG A 353 -13.33 22.52 15.05
CA ARG A 353 -14.57 22.34 15.83
C ARG A 353 -15.35 21.11 15.38
N ARG A 354 -14.63 19.98 15.24
CA ARG A 354 -15.16 18.72 14.70
C ARG A 354 -15.74 17.85 15.81
N TRP A 355 -15.22 17.92 17.03
CA TRP A 355 -15.58 17.02 18.13
C TRP A 355 -16.48 17.65 19.21
N ASP A 356 -16.80 18.94 19.12
CA ASP A 356 -17.67 19.65 20.08
C ASP A 356 -19.09 19.06 20.13
N ALA A 357 -19.52 18.41 19.04
CA ALA A 357 -20.76 17.64 18.97
C ALA A 357 -20.73 16.38 19.85
N VAL A 358 -19.55 15.78 20.03
CA VAL A 358 -19.35 14.54 20.79
C VAL A 358 -19.26 14.82 22.29
N THR A 359 -18.92 16.06 22.70
CA THR A 359 -18.91 16.43 24.12
C THR A 359 -20.30 16.47 24.75
N GLY A 360 -21.36 16.44 23.94
CA GLY A 360 -22.75 16.33 24.41
C GLY A 360 -23.20 14.91 24.76
N ILE A 361 -22.42 13.88 24.40
CA ILE A 361 -22.75 12.48 24.69
C ILE A 361 -22.42 12.20 26.17
N GLY A 362 -23.35 11.63 26.93
CA GLY A 362 -23.13 11.34 28.33
C GLY A 362 -22.09 10.24 28.55
N ASP A 363 -21.25 10.38 29.57
CA ASP A 363 -20.22 9.40 29.93
C ASP A 363 -20.79 7.97 30.08
N GLN A 364 -21.99 7.84 30.66
CA GLN A 364 -22.66 6.56 30.83
C GLN A 364 -23.04 5.91 29.49
N GLU A 365 -23.50 6.69 28.51
CA GLU A 365 -23.84 6.18 27.17
C GLU A 365 -22.59 5.68 26.44
N ILE A 366 -21.48 6.41 26.54
CA ILE A 366 -20.18 6.00 25.99
C ILE A 366 -19.70 4.72 26.67
N TRP A 367 -19.83 4.63 28.00
CA TRP A 367 -19.42 3.48 28.77
C TRP A 367 -20.23 2.24 28.43
N ASP A 368 -21.56 2.35 28.35
CA ASP A 368 -22.44 1.24 28.01
C ASP A 368 -22.16 0.73 26.60
N LEU A 369 -22.03 1.63 25.62
CA LEU A 369 -21.62 1.27 24.27
C LEU A 369 -20.26 0.55 24.26
N ARG A 370 -19.29 1.03 25.04
CA ARG A 370 -17.97 0.40 25.14
C ARG A 370 -18.05 -1.00 25.76
N ARG A 371 -18.91 -1.23 26.76
CA ARG A 371 -19.13 -2.55 27.34
C ARG A 371 -19.77 -3.50 26.33
N ASP A 372 -20.77 -3.04 25.58
CA ASP A 372 -21.43 -3.84 24.56
C ASP A 372 -20.44 -4.29 23.47
N LEU A 373 -19.65 -3.36 22.93
CA LEU A 373 -18.62 -3.66 21.93
C LEU A 373 -17.54 -4.62 22.48
N ARG A 374 -17.21 -4.53 23.78
CA ARG A 374 -16.28 -5.46 24.41
C ARG A 374 -16.88 -6.86 24.57
N GLY A 375 -18.17 -6.96 24.95
CA GLY A 375 -18.90 -8.22 24.99
C GLY A 375 -18.92 -8.94 23.65
N GLN A 376 -19.13 -8.19 22.55
CA GLN A 376 -19.04 -8.71 21.19
C GLN A 376 -17.63 -9.24 20.86
N LEU A 377 -16.58 -8.49 21.20
CA LEU A 377 -15.20 -8.91 21.01
C LEU A 377 -14.88 -10.21 21.76
N VAL A 378 -15.26 -10.31 23.04
CA VAL A 378 -15.03 -11.50 23.87
C VAL A 378 -15.70 -12.71 23.24
N THR A 379 -16.96 -12.58 22.83
CA THR A 379 -17.71 -13.66 22.16
C THR A 379 -17.01 -14.11 20.89
N GLU A 380 -16.55 -13.16 20.05
CA GLU A 380 -15.87 -13.46 18.79
C GLU A 380 -14.50 -14.12 19.01
N VAL A 381 -13.74 -13.67 20.02
CA VAL A 381 -12.45 -14.27 20.39
C VAL A 381 -12.65 -15.72 20.81
N ARG A 382 -13.60 -16.00 21.71
CA ARG A 382 -13.89 -17.37 22.18
C ARG A 382 -14.30 -18.27 21.01
N ARG A 383 -15.19 -17.78 20.13
CA ARG A 383 -15.61 -18.51 18.92
C ARG A 383 -14.44 -18.83 17.99
N ARG A 384 -13.59 -17.84 17.68
CA ARG A 384 -12.41 -18.04 16.80
C ARG A 384 -11.36 -18.94 17.44
N LEU A 385 -11.14 -18.81 18.74
CA LEU A 385 -10.18 -19.63 19.49
C LEU A 385 -10.63 -21.09 19.48
N TYR A 386 -11.91 -21.36 19.75
CA TYR A 386 -12.48 -22.71 19.67
C TYR A 386 -12.29 -23.31 18.27
N ALA A 387 -12.68 -22.58 17.21
CA ALA A 387 -12.48 -23.03 15.83
C ALA A 387 -11.00 -23.25 15.46
N SER A 388 -10.10 -22.42 15.99
CA SER A 388 -8.65 -22.56 15.79
C SER A 388 -8.11 -23.83 16.44
N TRP A 389 -8.47 -24.11 17.70
CA TRP A 389 -8.03 -25.31 18.42
C TRP A 389 -8.64 -26.60 17.86
N ARG A 390 -9.89 -26.57 17.40
CA ARG A 390 -10.50 -27.71 16.69
C ARG A 390 -9.72 -28.09 15.44
N ARG A 391 -9.27 -27.09 14.65
CA ARG A 391 -8.40 -27.32 13.47
C ARG A 391 -7.02 -27.86 13.83
N ARG A 392 -6.54 -27.64 15.06
CA ARG A 392 -5.28 -28.19 15.59
C ARG A 392 -5.44 -29.60 16.20
N GLY A 393 -6.63 -30.19 16.09
CA GLY A 393 -6.91 -31.56 16.54
C GLY A 393 -7.34 -31.71 17.99
N ALA A 394 -7.67 -30.62 18.70
CA ALA A 394 -8.19 -30.70 20.07
C ALA A 394 -9.64 -31.21 20.11
N GLY A 395 -9.95 -32.10 21.06
CA GLY A 395 -11.30 -32.57 21.37
C GLY A 395 -12.11 -31.52 22.12
N THR A 396 -13.44 -31.51 21.97
CA THR A 396 -14.31 -30.53 22.65
C THR A 396 -14.14 -30.52 24.17
N ALA A 397 -13.90 -31.68 24.78
CA ALA A 397 -13.65 -31.80 26.22
C ALA A 397 -12.39 -31.05 26.69
N GLU A 398 -11.39 -30.84 25.82
CA GLU A 398 -10.17 -30.10 26.13
C GLU A 398 -10.36 -28.57 26.07
N LEU A 399 -11.53 -28.08 25.61
CA LEU A 399 -11.73 -26.68 25.23
C LEU A 399 -12.57 -25.86 26.23
N GLY A 400 -12.98 -26.44 27.35
CA GLY A 400 -13.80 -25.73 28.36
C GLY A 400 -13.15 -24.48 28.95
N TRP A 401 -11.81 -24.38 28.93
CA TRP A 401 -11.09 -23.19 29.39
C TRP A 401 -11.34 -21.95 28.50
N ILE A 402 -11.76 -22.15 27.24
CA ILE A 402 -12.03 -21.04 26.30
C ILE A 402 -13.18 -20.17 26.81
N ASP A 403 -14.14 -20.75 27.54
CA ASP A 403 -15.27 -20.01 28.10
C ASP A 403 -14.84 -18.97 29.16
N GLY A 404 -13.64 -19.11 29.72
CA GLY A 404 -13.03 -18.14 30.63
C GLY A 404 -12.05 -17.17 29.97
N VAL A 405 -11.82 -17.26 28.65
CA VAL A 405 -10.87 -16.38 27.94
C VAL A 405 -11.47 -15.01 27.71
N LEU A 406 -10.77 -13.99 28.20
CA LEU A 406 -11.20 -12.58 28.25
C LEU A 406 -12.50 -12.38 29.03
N ASP A 407 -12.62 -11.24 29.69
CA ASP A 407 -13.79 -10.87 30.48
C ASP A 407 -14.26 -9.47 30.05
N PRO A 408 -15.53 -9.28 29.69
CA PRO A 408 -16.04 -7.97 29.31
C PRO A 408 -16.03 -6.95 30.45
N ASP A 409 -15.86 -7.33 31.70
CA ASP A 409 -15.78 -6.42 32.84
C ASP A 409 -14.32 -6.15 33.28
N ILE A 410 -13.34 -6.76 32.62
CA ILE A 410 -11.90 -6.56 32.89
C ILE A 410 -11.24 -5.71 31.80
N LEU A 411 -10.28 -4.88 32.19
CA LEU A 411 -9.45 -4.12 31.25
C LEU A 411 -8.72 -5.08 30.30
N THR A 412 -9.02 -4.97 29.01
CA THR A 412 -8.34 -5.73 27.96
C THR A 412 -7.29 -4.86 27.29
N ILE A 413 -6.02 -5.28 27.36
CA ILE A 413 -4.91 -4.63 26.67
C ILE A 413 -4.60 -5.43 25.39
N GLY A 414 -4.82 -4.80 24.24
CA GLY A 414 -4.62 -5.42 22.93
C GLY A 414 -3.38 -4.91 22.22
N PHE A 415 -2.64 -5.83 21.59
CA PHE A 415 -1.49 -5.50 20.75
C PHE A 415 -1.54 -6.31 19.45
N ALA A 416 -1.85 -5.64 18.35
CA ALA A 416 -2.01 -6.27 17.04
C ALA A 416 -1.17 -5.53 15.99
N ARG A 417 0.00 -6.09 15.67
CA ARG A 417 0.88 -5.60 14.61
C ARG A 417 1.78 -6.74 14.12
N ARG A 418 2.34 -6.61 12.91
CA ARG A 418 3.42 -7.51 12.42
C ARG A 418 4.50 -7.69 13.49
N VAL A 419 5.24 -8.79 13.43
CA VAL A 419 6.27 -9.20 14.40
C VAL A 419 7.73 -8.96 13.92
N PRO A 420 8.17 -7.71 13.67
CA PRO A 420 9.58 -7.38 13.50
C PRO A 420 10.22 -6.93 14.82
N SER A 421 11.53 -7.10 14.93
CA SER A 421 12.34 -6.82 16.14
C SER A 421 12.18 -5.38 16.64
N TYR A 422 12.19 -4.39 15.73
CA TYR A 422 12.08 -2.97 16.09
C TYR A 422 10.73 -2.60 16.72
N LYS A 423 9.70 -3.44 16.58
CA LYS A 423 8.39 -3.26 17.23
C LYS A 423 8.35 -3.79 18.67
N ARG A 424 9.43 -4.37 19.19
CA ARG A 424 9.63 -4.65 20.62
C ARG A 424 8.43 -5.34 21.30
N LEU A 425 7.86 -6.37 20.67
CA LEU A 425 6.69 -7.12 21.18
C LEU A 425 6.86 -7.62 22.61
N THR A 426 8.06 -8.06 22.96
CA THR A 426 8.37 -8.60 24.29
C THR A 426 8.59 -7.54 25.35
N LEU A 427 8.65 -6.24 24.98
CA LEU A 427 8.92 -5.16 25.94
C LEU A 427 7.83 -5.06 27.01
N MET A 428 6.57 -5.26 26.63
CA MET A 428 5.45 -5.26 27.58
C MET A 428 5.55 -6.41 28.57
N LEU A 429 6.23 -7.51 28.22
CA LEU A 429 6.36 -8.72 29.04
C LEU A 429 7.65 -8.74 29.87
N ARG A 430 8.49 -7.70 29.80
CA ARG A 430 9.79 -7.66 30.51
C ARG A 430 9.67 -7.39 32.00
N ASP A 431 8.63 -6.68 32.42
CA ASP A 431 8.46 -6.24 33.80
C ASP A 431 7.04 -6.57 34.25
N ARG A 432 6.92 -7.66 35.01
CA ARG A 432 5.64 -8.20 35.47
C ARG A 432 4.99 -7.29 36.52
N ASP A 433 5.77 -6.55 37.30
CA ASP A 433 5.23 -5.67 38.35
C ASP A 433 4.59 -4.40 37.76
N ARG A 434 4.86 -4.10 36.48
CA ARG A 434 4.27 -3.00 35.72
C ARG A 434 3.06 -3.39 34.86
N LEU A 435 2.74 -4.69 34.80
CA LEU A 435 1.55 -5.25 34.12
C LEU A 435 0.44 -5.47 35.14
#